data_AF-A0A7C4JPV7-F1
#
_entry.id   AF-A0A7C4JPV7-F1
#
_cell.length_a   1.000
_cell.length_b   1.000
_cell.length_c   1.000
_cell.angle_alpha   90.00
_cell.angle_beta   90.00
_cell.angle_gamma   90.00
#
_symmetry.space_group_name_H-M   'P 1'
#
loop_
_entity.id
_entity.type
_entity.pdbx_description
1 polymer ?
#
loop_
_entity_poly.entity_id
_entity_poly.type
_entity_poly.pdbx_seq_one_letter_code
_entity_poly.pdbx_strand_id
1 'polypeptide(L)' 'MQSKFVNLLKINRRTLFNWRIKGKLPFVKLSKKTIRFRKSDILNLIINNTIIITETNKEIERRADEILAKIFKK' A
#
# COMPACT_ATOMS: atom_id res chain seq x y z
N MET A 1 -4.70 17.62 12.31
CA MET A 1 -3.53 17.29 11.45
C MET A 1 -3.67 15.90 10.85
N GLN A 2 -4.14 15.78 9.60
CA GLN A 2 -4.10 14.50 8.85
C GLN A 2 -2.66 14.23 8.39
N SER A 3 -2.15 13.01 8.56
CA SER A 3 -0.79 12.71 8.08
C SER A 3 -0.82 12.73 6.55
N LYS A 4 0.13 13.42 5.91
CA LYS A 4 0.25 13.51 4.43
C LYS A 4 0.22 12.13 3.75
N PHE A 5 0.55 11.09 4.52
CA PHE A 5 0.55 9.69 4.13
C PHE A 5 -0.84 9.09 3.84
N VAL A 6 -1.83 9.40 4.68
CA VAL A 6 -3.23 8.95 4.54
C VAL A 6 -3.80 9.47 3.22
N ASN A 7 -3.49 10.72 2.89
CA ASN A 7 -3.96 11.36 1.66
C ASN A 7 -3.27 10.77 0.41
N LEU A 8 -1.96 10.50 0.49
CA LEU A 8 -1.19 9.98 -0.64
C LEU A 8 -1.68 8.58 -1.08
N LEU A 9 -1.97 7.71 -0.11
CA LEU A 9 -2.43 6.35 -0.38
C LEU A 9 -3.95 6.21 -0.43
N LYS A 10 -4.71 7.30 -0.21
CA LYS A 10 -6.17 7.29 -0.06
C LYS A 10 -6.67 6.22 0.94
N ILE A 11 -5.91 5.99 2.01
CA ILE A 11 -6.28 5.05 3.08
C ILE A 11 -6.66 5.81 4.35
N ASN A 12 -7.51 5.22 5.19
CA ASN A 12 -7.79 5.79 6.51
C ASN A 12 -6.65 5.54 7.51
N ARG A 13 -6.64 6.28 8.62
CA ARG A 13 -5.63 6.15 9.69
C ARG A 13 -5.62 4.78 10.35
N ARG A 14 -6.77 4.12 10.46
CA ARG A 14 -6.90 2.79 11.08
C ARG A 14 -6.19 1.73 10.23
N THR A 15 -6.36 1.79 8.92
CA THR A 15 -5.64 0.95 7.95
C THR A 15 -4.14 1.18 8.06
N LEU A 16 -3.70 2.44 8.10
CA LEU A 16 -2.28 2.78 8.30
C LEU A 16 -1.71 2.19 9.60
N PHE A 17 -2.43 2.33 10.71
CA PHE A 17 -2.04 1.78 12.00
C PHE A 17 -1.95 0.25 11.97
N ASN A 18 -2.94 -0.41 11.37
CA ASN A 18 -2.98 -1.86 11.22
C ASN A 18 -1.82 -2.37 10.35
N TRP A 19 -1.52 -1.69 9.24
CA TRP A 19 -0.41 -2.07 8.37
C TRP A 19 0.93 -1.94 9.07
N ARG A 20 1.10 -0.90 9.89
CA ARG A 20 2.28 -0.76 10.75
C ARG A 20 2.40 -1.91 11.75
N ILE A 21 1.32 -2.24 12.46
CA ILE A 21 1.34 -3.34 13.46
C ILE A 21 1.65 -4.68 12.78
N LYS A 22 1.07 -4.92 11.60
CA LYS A 22 1.28 -6.14 10.82
C LYS A 22 2.63 -6.19 10.10
N GLY A 23 3.52 -5.22 10.32
CA GLY A 23 4.84 -5.17 9.67
C GLY A 23 4.80 -4.92 8.16
N LYS A 24 3.64 -4.51 7.61
CA LYS A 24 3.43 -4.29 6.17
C LYS A 24 3.94 -2.94 5.69
N LEU A 25 4.36 -2.05 6.60
CA LEU A 25 4.79 -0.72 6.22
C LEU A 25 6.05 -0.32 6.99
N PRO A 26 7.14 0.04 6.28
CA PRO A 26 8.36 0.51 6.92
C PRO A 26 8.11 1.86 7.61
N PHE A 27 8.64 2.02 8.82
CA PHE A 27 8.54 3.25 9.59
C PHE A 27 9.79 3.52 10.40
N VAL A 28 10.07 4.80 10.64
CA VAL A 28 11.13 5.24 11.54
C VAL A 28 10.50 5.76 12.82
N LYS A 29 10.92 5.22 13.95
CA LYS A 29 10.53 5.71 15.27
C LYS A 29 11.46 6.85 15.67
N LEU A 30 10.92 8.07 15.77
CA LEU A 30 11.68 9.25 16.20
C LEU A 30 11.59 9.44 17.71
N SER A 31 10.49 9.01 18.33
CA SER A 31 10.31 9.05 19.78
C SER A 31 9.31 7.97 20.23
N LYS A 32 9.02 7.87 21.53
CA LYS A 32 7.99 6.95 22.06
C LYS A 32 6.61 7.17 21.43
N LYS A 33 6.27 8.41 21.06
CA LYS A 33 4.95 8.79 20.51
C LYS A 33 4.99 9.20 19.03
N THR A 34 6.17 9.51 18.49
CA THR A 34 6.31 10.06 17.13
C THR A 34 6.92 9.04 16.19
N ILE A 35 6.18 8.78 15.11
CA ILE A 35 6.57 7.85 14.04
C ILE A 35 6.55 8.64 12.73
N ARG A 36 7.56 8.39 11.89
CA ARG A 36 7.70 8.99 10.57
C ARG A 36 7.71 7.91 9.50
N PHE A 37 6.99 8.16 8.43
CA PHE A 37 7.04 7.38 7.20
C PHE A 37 7.87 8.15 6.18
N ARG A 38 8.95 7.54 5.66
CA ARG A 38 9.80 8.19 4.65
C ARG A 38 9.16 8.01 3.28
N LYS A 39 9.13 9.09 2.50
CA LYS A 39 8.53 9.07 1.15
C LYS A 39 9.19 8.04 0.24
N SER A 40 10.51 7.86 0.34
CA SER A 40 11.29 6.85 -0.39
C SER A 40 10.78 5.43 -0.14
N ASP A 41 10.63 5.05 1.13
CA ASP A 41 10.29 3.68 1.52
C ASP A 41 8.87 3.33 1.07
N ILE A 42 8.00 4.33 1.06
CA ILE A 42 6.63 4.24 0.56
C ILE A 42 6.64 4.05 -0.95
N LEU A 43 7.43 4.86 -1.68
CA LEU A 43 7.55 4.74 -3.13
C LEU A 43 8.06 3.36 -3.51
N ASN A 44 9.09 2.87 -2.81
CA ASN A 44 9.64 1.54 -3.01
C ASN A 44 8.60 0.46 -2.70
N LEU A 45 7.81 0.62 -1.64
CA LEU A 45 6.75 -0.31 -1.30
C LEU A 45 5.67 -0.35 -2.39
N ILE A 46 5.28 0.80 -2.93
CA ILE A 46 4.37 0.89 -4.07
C ILE A 46 5.00 0.18 -5.25
N ILE A 47 6.19 0.59 -5.71
CA ILE A 47 6.87 -0.01 -6.87
C ILE A 47 7.00 -1.53 -6.74
N ASN A 48 7.43 -2.03 -5.59
CA ASN A 48 7.65 -3.47 -5.37
C ASN A 48 6.35 -4.29 -5.30
N ASN A 49 5.21 -3.67 -4.98
CA ASN A 49 3.92 -4.35 -4.85
C ASN A 49 2.91 -3.95 -5.93
N THR A 50 3.29 -3.07 -6.86
CA THR A 50 2.42 -2.63 -7.95
C THR A 50 2.95 -3.27 -9.23
N ILE A 51 2.09 -4.02 -9.90
CA ILE A 51 2.40 -4.53 -11.23
C ILE A 51 2.26 -3.35 -12.19
N ILE A 52 3.39 -2.87 -12.72
CA ILE A 52 3.37 -1.84 -13.77
C ILE A 52 3.05 -2.56 -15.07
N ILE A 53 1.81 -2.42 -15.55
CA ILE A 53 1.39 -2.94 -16.86
C ILE A 53 1.89 -1.94 -17.91
N THR A 54 3.11 -2.14 -18.41
CA THR A 54 3.75 -1.26 -19.42
C THR A 54 3.28 -1.55 -20.84
N GLU A 55 2.73 -2.74 -21.08
CA GLU A 55 2.07 -3.13 -22.31
C GLU A 55 0.81 -3.90 -21.91
N THR A 56 -0.30 -3.69 -22.63
CA THR A 56 -1.58 -4.40 -22.46
C THR A 56 -1.39 -5.88 -22.72
N ASN A 57 -0.79 -6.56 -21.75
CA ASN A 57 -0.59 -7.98 -21.77
C ASN A 57 -1.89 -8.59 -21.26
N LYS A 58 -2.79 -8.92 -22.20
CA LYS A 58 -4.14 -9.45 -21.94
C LYS A 58 -4.15 -10.58 -20.90
N GLU A 59 -3.06 -11.33 -20.76
CA GLU A 59 -2.93 -12.39 -19.77
C GLU A 59 -2.78 -11.86 -18.32
N ILE A 60 -2.15 -10.70 -18.12
CA ILE A 60 -2.05 -10.05 -16.81
C ILE A 60 -3.41 -9.50 -16.38
N GLU A 61 -4.15 -8.87 -17.31
CA GLU A 61 -5.52 -8.40 -17.05
C GLU A 61 -6.44 -9.58 -16.72
N ARG A 62 -6.37 -10.66 -17.50
CA ARG A 62 -7.12 -11.90 -17.23
C ARG A 62 -6.85 -12.47 -15.83
N ARG A 63 -5.57 -12.50 -15.41
CA ARG A 63 -5.18 -12.95 -14.07
C ARG A 63 -5.64 -12.00 -12.97
N ALA A 64 -5.60 -10.69 -13.21
CA ALA A 64 -6.10 -9.69 -12.27
C ALA A 64 -7.61 -9.85 -12.07
N ASP A 65 -8.36 -10.05 -13.15
CA ASP A 65 -9.81 -10.30 -13.12
C ASP A 65 -10.15 -11.61 -12.38
N GLU A 66 -9.38 -12.68 -12.59
CA GLU A 66 -9.57 -13.93 -11.84
C GLU A 66 -9.34 -13.76 -10.33
N ILE A 67 -8.33 -12.97 -9.94
CA ILE A 67 -8.04 -12.66 -8.53
C ILE A 67 -9.17 -11.80 -7.95
N LEU A 68 -9.61 -10.77 -8.66
CA LEU A 68 -10.72 -9.92 -8.24
C LEU A 68 -12.00 -10.72 -8.11
N ALA A 69 -12.32 -11.61 -9.05
CA ALA A 69 -13.47 -12.49 -8.98
C ALA A 69 -13.42 -13.40 -7.75
N LYS A 70 -12.25 -13.90 -7.34
CA LYS A 70 -12.08 -14.70 -6.11
C LYS A 70 -12.25 -13.87 -4.83
N ILE A 71 -11.91 -12.58 -4.87
CA ILE A 71 -12.05 -11.67 -3.72
C ILE A 71 -13.50 -11.17 -3.56
N PHE A 72 -14.19 -10.94 -4.68
CA PHE A 72 -15.52 -10.33 -4.72
C PHE A 72 -16.67 -11.32 -4.93
N LYS A 73 -16.42 -12.59 -5.25
CA LYS A 73 -17.43 -13.66 -5.08
C LYS A 73 -17.64 -13.90 -3.59
N LYS A 74 -18.58 -13.14 -3.03
CA LYS A 74 -19.27 -13.44 -1.79
C LYS A 74 -20.71 -13.79 -2.14
#